data_AF-A0A7S3XQA9-F1
#
_entry.id   AF-A0A7S3XQA9-F1
#
_cell.length_a   1.000
_cell.length_b   1.000
_cell.length_c   1.000
_cell.angle_alpha   90.00
_cell.angle_beta   90.00
_cell.angle_gamma   90.00
#
_symmetry.space_group_name_H-M   'P 1'
#
loop_
_entity.id
_entity.type
_entity.pdbx_description
1 polymer ?
#
loop_
_entity_poly.entity_id
_entity_poly.type
_entity_poly.pdbx_seq_one_letter_code
_entity_poly.pdbx_strand_id
1 'polypeptide(L)'
;RLAAFEERIRFYQKVQADLADIRPVQDCHCVRVNCVPLKQALSSWAHKWTYAFTGYLLDNMHAELAALSDFMLAVTKGLSVDAAALAGDRPGLLRLMGHVKAVRDQMALMGAGQEWFRPFHDQLALLKQLGFSVDLPPVR
;
A
#
# COMPACT_ATOMS: atom_id res chain seq x y z
N ARG A 1 11.15 -4.62 3.67
CA ARG A 1 9.90 -4.36 4.44
C ARG A 1 8.73 -5.17 3.88
N LEU A 2 8.45 -5.16 2.56
CA LEU A 2 7.41 -5.99 1.94
C LEU A 2 7.50 -7.49 2.28
N ALA A 3 8.69 -8.08 2.22
CA ALA A 3 8.88 -9.51 2.51
C ALA A 3 8.39 -9.91 3.91
N ALA A 4 8.52 -9.03 4.91
CA ALA A 4 8.04 -9.30 6.26
C ALA A 4 6.49 -9.26 6.35
N PHE A 5 5.85 -8.40 5.55
CA PHE A 5 4.39 -8.35 5.41
C PHE A 5 3.89 -9.61 4.70
N GLU A 6 4.52 -9.99 3.59
CA GLU A 6 4.21 -11.23 2.89
C GLU A 6 4.34 -12.45 3.80
N GLU A 7 5.43 -12.55 4.56
CA GLU A 7 5.65 -13.65 5.49
C GLU A 7 4.57 -13.70 6.58
N ARG A 8 4.15 -12.55 7.11
CA ARG A 8 3.05 -12.50 8.08
C ARG A 8 1.72 -12.91 7.46
N ILE A 9 1.39 -12.43 6.26
CA ILE A 9 0.16 -12.80 5.59
C ILE A 9 0.13 -14.32 5.30
N ARG A 10 1.22 -14.87 4.79
CA ARG A 10 1.36 -16.33 4.59
C ARG A 10 1.24 -17.11 5.90
N PHE A 11 1.77 -16.59 7.00
CA PHE A 11 1.60 -17.19 8.33
C PHE A 11 0.13 -17.25 8.74
N TYR A 12 -0.64 -16.16 8.58
CA TYR A 12 -2.07 -16.17 8.92
C TYR A 12 -2.89 -17.08 7.99
N GLN A 13 -2.54 -17.16 6.70
CA GLN A 13 -3.16 -18.12 5.77
C GLN A 13 -2.87 -19.57 6.17
N LYS A 14 -1.63 -19.88 6.57
CA LYS A 14 -1.28 -21.19 7.09
C LYS A 14 -2.06 -21.52 8.36
N VAL A 15 -2.16 -20.58 9.31
CA VAL A 15 -2.98 -20.76 10.51
C VAL A 15 -4.45 -21.02 10.17
N GLN A 16 -5.00 -20.36 9.14
CA GLN A 16 -6.36 -20.66 8.68
C GLN A 16 -6.49 -22.07 8.07
N ALA A 17 -5.51 -22.53 7.30
CA ALA A 17 -5.48 -23.89 6.75
C ALA A 17 -5.37 -24.95 7.85
N ASP A 18 -4.47 -24.73 8.82
CA ASP A 18 -4.29 -25.61 9.97
C ASP A 18 -5.57 -25.65 10.83
N LEU A 19 -6.25 -24.50 11.00
CA LEU A 19 -7.55 -24.44 11.65
C LEU A 19 -8.64 -25.17 10.86
N ALA A 20 -8.61 -25.18 9.54
CA ALA A 20 -9.60 -25.94 8.76
C ALA A 20 -9.51 -27.44 9.06
N ASP A 21 -8.29 -27.98 9.16
CA ASP A 21 -8.00 -29.41 9.35
C ASP A 21 -8.34 -29.94 10.76
N ILE A 22 -8.31 -29.09 11.79
CA ILE A 22 -8.64 -29.50 13.16
C ILE A 22 -10.07 -30.06 13.26
N ARG A 23 -10.23 -31.25 13.85
CA ARG A 23 -11.56 -31.86 14.05
C ARG A 23 -12.45 -30.96 14.93
N PRO A 24 -13.71 -30.70 14.53
CA PRO A 24 -14.61 -29.78 15.24
C PRO A 24 -15.05 -30.31 16.60
N VAL A 25 -15.13 -31.63 16.75
CA VAL A 25 -15.49 -32.30 18.00
C VAL A 25 -14.50 -33.43 18.22
N GLN A 26 -13.92 -33.50 19.42
CA GLN A 26 -13.00 -34.55 19.80
C GLN A 26 -13.47 -35.17 21.12
N ASP A 27 -13.64 -36.49 21.12
CA ASP A 27 -14.03 -37.25 22.31
C ASP A 27 -12.75 -37.65 23.06
N CYS A 28 -12.55 -37.10 24.24
CA CYS A 28 -11.44 -37.39 25.14
C CYS A 28 -11.94 -38.21 26.32
N HIS A 29 -11.79 -39.53 26.25
CA HIS A 29 -12.18 -40.49 27.29
C HIS A 29 -13.64 -40.31 27.78
N CYS A 30 -13.86 -39.51 28.83
CA CYS A 30 -15.16 -39.24 29.43
C CYS A 30 -15.78 -37.88 29.06
N VAL A 31 -15.12 -37.05 28.26
CA VAL A 31 -15.57 -35.69 27.91
C VAL A 31 -15.52 -35.45 26.41
N ARG A 32 -16.64 -34.97 25.85
CA ARG A 32 -16.73 -34.47 24.48
C ARG A 32 -16.37 -32.98 24.45
N VAL A 33 -15.26 -32.65 23.81
CA VAL A 33 -14.82 -31.25 23.66
C VAL A 33 -15.29 -30.72 22.30
N ASN A 34 -16.05 -29.62 22.34
CA ASN A 34 -16.47 -28.89 21.14
C ASN A 34 -15.46 -27.76 20.83
N CYS A 35 -14.68 -27.93 19.77
CA CYS A 35 -13.68 -26.96 19.33
C CYS A 35 -14.24 -25.92 18.35
N VAL A 36 -15.49 -26.06 17.88
CA VAL A 36 -16.13 -25.15 16.91
C VAL A 36 -16.04 -23.67 17.31
N PRO A 37 -16.37 -23.22 18.54
CA PRO A 37 -16.31 -21.80 18.88
C PRO A 37 -14.87 -21.25 18.87
N LEU A 38 -13.89 -22.08 19.24
CA LEU A 38 -12.48 -21.71 19.19
C LEU A 38 -11.99 -21.57 17.74
N LYS A 39 -12.36 -22.53 16.87
CA LYS A 39 -12.07 -22.47 15.42
C LYS A 39 -12.64 -21.20 14.80
N GLN A 40 -13.89 -20.86 15.13
CA GLN A 40 -14.56 -19.67 14.62
C GLN A 40 -13.90 -18.37 15.11
N ALA A 41 -13.54 -18.29 16.39
CA ALA A 41 -12.87 -17.12 16.94
C ALA A 41 -11.50 -16.90 16.28
N LEU A 42 -10.67 -17.94 16.19
CA LEU A 42 -9.33 -17.84 15.59
C LEU A 42 -9.39 -17.54 14.09
N SER A 43 -10.33 -18.15 13.37
CA SER A 43 -10.56 -17.84 11.94
C SER A 43 -10.93 -16.36 11.76
N SER A 44 -11.82 -15.84 12.61
CA SER A 44 -12.23 -14.43 12.59
C SER A 44 -11.05 -13.48 12.88
N TRP A 45 -10.18 -13.82 13.84
CA TRP A 45 -8.96 -13.05 14.10
C TRP A 45 -7.98 -13.08 12.93
N ALA A 46 -7.74 -14.25 12.34
CA ALA A 46 -6.87 -14.36 11.17
C ALA A 46 -7.41 -13.55 9.98
N HIS A 47 -8.73 -13.53 9.78
CA HIS A 47 -9.37 -12.70 8.74
C HIS A 47 -9.19 -11.21 9.01
N LYS A 48 -9.41 -10.77 10.26
CA LYS A 48 -9.20 -9.36 10.67
C LYS A 48 -7.76 -8.91 10.46
N TRP A 49 -6.79 -9.72 10.86
CA TRP A 49 -5.38 -9.39 10.66
C TRP A 49 -5.02 -9.33 9.19
N THR A 50 -5.48 -10.29 8.38
CA THR A 50 -5.25 -10.28 6.93
C THR A 50 -5.82 -8.99 6.31
N TYR A 51 -7.07 -8.65 6.63
CA TYR A 51 -7.71 -7.41 6.16
C TYR A 51 -6.97 -6.14 6.61
N ALA A 52 -6.52 -6.09 7.87
CA ALA A 52 -5.78 -4.94 8.38
C ALA A 52 -4.43 -4.76 7.66
N PHE A 53 -3.72 -5.86 7.38
CA PHE A 53 -2.45 -5.82 6.64
C PHE A 53 -2.65 -5.39 5.19
N THR A 54 -3.68 -5.89 4.50
CA THR A 54 -3.98 -5.50 3.13
C THR A 54 -4.48 -4.05 3.04
N GLY A 55 -5.31 -3.64 4.00
CA GLY A 55 -5.82 -2.27 4.09
C GLY A 55 -4.70 -1.26 4.30
N TYR A 56 -3.79 -1.52 5.25
CA TYR A 56 -2.62 -0.66 5.46
C TYR A 56 -1.75 -0.53 4.20
N LEU A 57 -1.55 -1.64 3.46
CA LEU A 57 -0.78 -1.61 2.22
C LEU A 57 -1.45 -0.71 1.17
N LEU A 58 -2.77 -0.85 1.00
CA LEU A 58 -3.55 -0.07 0.04
C LEU A 58 -3.62 1.41 0.43
N ASP A 59 -3.83 1.72 1.71
CA ASP A 59 -3.87 3.09 2.22
C ASP A 59 -2.53 3.78 2.05
N ASN A 60 -1.42 3.08 2.33
CA ASN A 60 -0.08 3.61 2.09
C ASN A 60 0.16 3.89 0.60
N MET A 61 -0.26 2.99 -0.29
CA MET A 61 -0.19 3.20 -1.74
C MET A 61 -1.01 4.42 -2.18
N HIS A 62 -2.24 4.56 -1.69
CA HIS A 62 -3.08 5.71 -2.00
C HIS A 62 -2.48 7.02 -1.50
N ALA A 63 -1.94 7.04 -0.27
CA ALA A 63 -1.31 8.22 0.30
C ALA A 63 -0.07 8.66 -0.49
N GLU A 64 0.77 7.71 -0.92
CA GLU A 64 1.95 8.00 -1.73
C GLU A 64 1.58 8.48 -3.15
N LEU A 65 0.56 7.86 -3.78
CA LEU A 65 0.04 8.30 -5.08
C LEU A 65 -0.59 9.70 -5.02
N ALA A 66 -1.36 9.99 -3.97
CA ALA A 66 -1.96 11.30 -3.75
C ALA A 66 -0.87 12.38 -3.52
N ALA A 67 0.15 12.06 -2.73
CA ALA A 67 1.29 12.96 -2.52
C ALA A 67 2.03 13.24 -3.85
N LEU A 68 2.15 12.24 -4.73
CA LEU A 68 2.73 12.43 -6.07
C LEU A 68 1.84 13.31 -6.96
N SER A 69 0.52 13.06 -7.00
CA SER A 69 -0.37 13.89 -7.81
C SER A 69 -0.34 15.35 -7.36
N ASP A 70 -0.32 15.58 -6.05
CA ASP A 70 -0.24 16.92 -5.47
C ASP A 70 1.10 17.58 -5.81
N PHE A 71 2.21 16.83 -5.75
CA PHE A 71 3.52 17.31 -6.18
C PHE A 71 3.53 17.68 -7.67
N MET A 72 3.00 16.81 -8.54
CA MET A 72 2.92 17.07 -9.98
C MET A 72 2.08 18.30 -10.30
N LEU A 73 0.94 18.49 -9.61
CA LEU A 73 0.11 19.68 -9.75
C LEU A 73 0.83 20.94 -9.27
N ALA A 74 1.52 20.87 -8.13
CA ALA A 74 2.29 21.99 -7.59
C ALA A 74 3.45 22.41 -8.51
N VAL A 75 4.17 21.43 -9.08
CA VAL A 75 5.23 21.67 -10.07
C VAL A 75 4.66 22.25 -11.36
N THR A 76 3.60 21.66 -11.91
CA THR A 76 2.99 22.12 -13.17
C THR A 76 2.49 23.56 -13.04
N LYS A 77 1.83 23.89 -11.92
CA LYS A 77 1.39 25.26 -11.61
C LYS A 77 2.56 26.23 -11.39
N GLY A 78 3.64 25.75 -10.77
CA GLY A 78 4.86 26.53 -10.58
C GLY A 78 5.60 26.80 -11.89
N LEU A 79 5.55 25.87 -12.85
CA LEU A 79 6.25 25.94 -14.14
C LEU A 79 5.40 26.56 -15.26
N SER A 80 4.07 26.60 -15.13
CA SER A 80 3.16 27.27 -16.05
C SER A 80 3.21 28.79 -15.98
N VAL A 81 3.98 29.36 -15.04
CA VAL A 81 4.23 30.79 -14.98
C VAL A 81 5.34 31.12 -15.99
N ASP A 82 4.99 31.87 -17.03
CA ASP A 82 5.94 32.26 -18.07
C ASP A 82 7.15 33.00 -17.47
N ALA A 83 8.34 32.43 -17.68
CA ALA A 83 9.60 33.05 -17.25
C ALA A 83 9.79 34.46 -17.84
N ALA A 84 9.16 34.74 -18.99
CA ALA A 84 9.16 36.05 -19.64
C ALA A 84 8.31 37.10 -18.89
N ALA A 85 7.21 36.69 -18.23
CA ALA A 85 6.38 37.59 -17.42
C ALA A 85 7.05 37.97 -16.09
N LEU A 86 8.06 37.21 -15.67
CA LEU A 86 8.85 37.39 -14.45
C LEU A 86 10.15 38.16 -14.68
N ALA A 87 10.40 38.66 -15.90
CA ALA A 87 11.58 39.45 -16.25
C ALA A 87 11.56 40.81 -15.54
N GLY A 88 11.94 40.83 -14.26
CA GLY A 88 11.91 42.00 -13.38
C GLY A 88 11.55 41.66 -11.93
N ASP A 89 10.82 40.56 -11.71
CA ASP A 89 10.41 40.09 -10.38
C ASP A 89 11.35 38.99 -9.86
N ARG A 90 12.44 39.44 -9.22
CA ARG A 90 13.47 38.57 -8.60
C ARG A 90 12.90 37.50 -7.65
N PRO A 91 11.91 37.77 -6.76
CA PRO A 91 11.33 36.72 -5.90
C PRO A 91 10.47 35.70 -6.65
N GLY A 92 9.80 36.07 -7.74
CA GLY A 92 9.07 35.12 -8.58
C GLY A 92 10.00 34.17 -9.35
N LEU A 93 11.13 34.68 -9.87
CA LEU A 93 12.16 33.84 -10.51
C LEU A 93 12.81 32.85 -9.52
N LEU A 94 13.09 33.29 -8.28
CA LEU A 94 13.60 32.42 -7.22
C LEU A 94 12.64 31.28 -6.87
N ARG A 95 11.32 31.53 -6.88
CA ARG A 95 10.30 30.48 -6.68
C ARG A 95 10.28 29.47 -7.84
N LEU A 96 10.34 29.94 -9.09
CA LEU A 96 10.40 29.10 -10.28
C LEU A 96 11.65 28.19 -10.26
N MET A 97 12.81 28.77 -9.96
CA MET A 97 14.06 28.03 -9.80
C MET A 97 13.99 27.03 -8.63
N GLY A 98 13.27 27.36 -7.55
CA GLY A 98 12.97 26.46 -6.45
C GLY A 98 12.15 25.23 -6.89
N HIS A 99 11.12 25.42 -7.71
CA HIS A 99 10.34 24.32 -8.29
C HIS A 99 11.17 23.45 -9.23
N VAL A 100 11.98 24.05 -10.12
CA VAL A 100 12.88 23.30 -11.02
C VAL A 100 13.91 22.49 -10.24
N LYS A 101 14.49 23.08 -9.19
CA LYS A 101 15.40 22.36 -8.29
C LYS A 101 14.68 21.23 -7.56
N ALA A 102 13.48 21.45 -7.03
CA ALA A 102 12.69 20.43 -6.35
C ALA A 102 12.38 19.24 -7.27
N VAL A 103 12.04 19.50 -8.54
CA VAL A 103 11.85 18.46 -9.56
C VAL A 103 13.13 17.67 -9.81
N ARG A 104 14.26 18.36 -9.96
CA ARG A 104 15.56 17.71 -10.20
C ARG A 104 16.00 16.87 -9.00
N ASP A 105 15.86 17.40 -7.79
CA ASP A 105 16.22 16.71 -6.55
C ASP A 105 15.27 15.52 -6.32
N GLN A 106 13.98 15.64 -6.62
CA GLN A 106 13.05 14.52 -6.67
C GLN A 106 13.48 13.48 -7.71
N MET A 107 13.73 13.84 -8.97
CA MET A 107 14.20 12.88 -9.98
C MET A 107 15.51 12.18 -9.58
N ALA A 108 16.42 12.89 -8.91
CA ALA A 108 17.66 12.31 -8.40
C ALA A 108 17.43 11.32 -7.24
N LEU A 109 16.49 11.61 -6.33
CA LEU A 109 16.06 10.71 -5.26
C LEU A 109 15.23 9.52 -5.77
N MET A 110 14.48 9.71 -6.86
CA MET A 110 13.50 8.75 -7.39
C MET A 110 14.12 7.75 -8.38
N GLY A 111 15.40 7.90 -8.73
CA GLY A 111 16.06 7.07 -9.75
C GLY A 111 15.44 7.26 -11.14
N ALA A 112 15.90 6.50 -12.14
CA ALA A 112 15.27 6.50 -13.47
C ALA A 112 13.79 6.17 -13.29
N GLY A 113 12.88 7.08 -13.65
CA GLY A 113 11.49 7.15 -13.13
C GLY A 113 10.62 5.89 -13.20
N GLN A 114 11.06 4.81 -13.85
CA GLN A 114 10.44 3.49 -13.78
C GLN A 114 10.75 2.73 -12.48
N GLU A 115 11.91 2.93 -11.86
CA GLU A 115 12.30 2.20 -10.64
C GLU A 115 11.44 2.60 -9.43
N TRP A 116 10.93 3.83 -9.42
CA TRP A 116 10.04 4.31 -8.36
C TRP A 116 8.64 3.70 -8.41
N PHE A 117 8.14 3.35 -9.60
CA PHE A 117 6.84 2.66 -9.74
C PHE A 117 6.90 1.17 -9.36
N ARG A 118 8.11 0.60 -9.31
CA ARG A 118 8.36 -0.80 -9.00
C ARG A 118 7.80 -1.25 -7.63
N PRO A 119 8.03 -0.56 -6.50
CA PRO A 119 7.43 -0.94 -5.22
C PRO A 119 5.90 -0.99 -5.24
N PHE A 120 5.24 -0.11 -6.00
CA PHE A 120 3.78 -0.15 -6.15
C PHE A 120 3.33 -1.38 -6.95
N HIS A 121 4.03 -1.69 -8.05
CA HIS A 121 3.78 -2.91 -8.81
C HIS A 121 4.01 -4.17 -7.98
N ASP A 122 5.04 -4.20 -7.14
CA ASP A 122 5.35 -5.32 -6.26
C ASP A 122 4.27 -5.48 -5.16
N GLN A 123 3.78 -4.37 -4.60
CA GLN A 123 2.66 -4.36 -3.64
C GLN A 123 1.34 -4.83 -4.27
N LEU A 124 1.02 -4.37 -5.48
CA LEU A 124 -0.16 -4.81 -6.23
C LEU A 124 -0.06 -6.28 -6.66
N ALA A 125 1.12 -6.72 -7.06
CA ALA A 125 1.38 -8.12 -7.40
C ALA A 125 1.15 -9.02 -6.18
N LEU A 126 1.62 -8.60 -5.00
CA LEU A 126 1.35 -9.27 -3.72
C LEU A 126 -0.15 -9.35 -3.42
N LEU A 127 -0.87 -8.23 -3.49
CA LEU A 127 -2.32 -8.20 -3.23
C LEU A 127 -3.09 -9.11 -4.21
N LYS A 128 -2.72 -9.09 -5.49
CA LYS A 128 -3.30 -9.95 -6.53
C LYS A 128 -3.02 -11.44 -6.29
N GLN A 129 -1.78 -11.80 -5.92
CA GLN A 129 -1.42 -13.17 -5.58
C GLN A 129 -2.20 -13.70 -4.36
N LEU A 130 -2.54 -12.81 -3.43
CA LEU A 130 -3.28 -13.16 -2.22
C LEU A 130 -4.80 -13.23 -2.45
N GLY A 131 -5.28 -13.01 -3.67
CA GLY A 131 -6.71 -13.12 -4.02
C GLY A 131 -7.55 -11.92 -3.61
N PHE A 132 -6.93 -10.84 -3.10
CA PHE A 132 -7.62 -9.58 -2.85
C PHE A 132 -7.70 -8.81 -4.17
N SER A 133 -8.84 -8.92 -4.85
CA SER A 133 -9.16 -8.02 -5.97
C SER A 133 -9.28 -6.62 -5.41
N VAL A 134 -8.26 -5.79 -5.64
CA VAL A 134 -8.37 -4.34 -5.43
C VAL A 134 -9.33 -3.85 -6.51
N ASP A 135 -10.62 -3.82 -6.19
CA ASP A 135 -11.58 -3.01 -6.94
C ASP A 135 -11.17 -1.55 -6.74
N LEU A 136 -10.32 -1.05 -7.65
CA LEU A 136 -10.09 0.38 -7.75
C LEU A 136 -11.45 1.02 -8.10
N PRO A 137 -11.95 2.00 -7.31
CA PRO A 137 -13.08 2.78 -7.73
C PRO A 137 -12.74 3.44 -9.08
N PRO A 138 -13.71 3.52 -10.02
CA PRO A 138 -13.46 4.03 -11.35
C PRO A 138 -12.93 5.46 -11.26
N VAL A 139 -11.73 5.66 -11.82
CA VAL A 139 -11.12 6.98 -12.01
C VAL A 139 -12.08 7.79 -12.89
N ARG A 140 -12.72 8.81 -12.31
CA ARG A 140 -13.53 9.80 -13.01
C ARG A 140 -12.67 10.97 -13.46
#